data_AF-A0A950ER18-F1
#
_entry.id   AF-A0A950ER18-F1
#
_cell.length_a   1.000
_cell.length_b   1.000
_cell.length_c   1.000
_cell.angle_alpha   90.00
_cell.angle_beta   90.00
_cell.angle_gamma   90.00
#
_symmetry.space_group_name_H-M   'P 1'
#
loop_
_entity.id
_entity.type
_entity.pdbx_description
1 polymer ?
#
loop_
_entity_poly.entity_id
_entity_poly.type
_entity_poly.pdbx_seq_one_letter_code
_entity_poly.pdbx_strand_id
1 'polypeptide(L)'
;MKLKQALAGVAALASFTAAHAQSANTFYVTTGWFHFTPQDTSDPLKIDSVGGTPVNLAIPDTGASVGTADTVGLSLGYFITDHLATEAEVGIPPKFDISGG
;
A
#
# COMPACT_ATOMS: atom_id res chain seq x y z
N MET A 1 -15.64 -31.00 2.22
CA MET A 1 -16.94 -30.32 2.42
C MET A 1 -16.76 -28.80 2.66
N LYS A 2 -15.78 -28.37 3.44
CA LYS A 2 -15.51 -26.94 3.75
C LYS A 2 -15.30 -26.02 2.53
N LEU A 3 -14.56 -26.45 1.50
CA LEU A 3 -14.30 -25.64 0.30
C LEU A 3 -15.56 -25.36 -0.54
N LYS A 4 -16.44 -26.37 -0.68
CA LYS A 4 -17.70 -26.24 -1.43
C LYS A 4 -18.68 -25.31 -0.72
N GLN A 5 -18.70 -25.35 0.62
CA GLN A 5 -19.49 -24.45 1.45
C GLN A 5 -18.95 -23.02 1.42
N ALA A 6 -17.62 -22.84 1.43
CA ALA A 6 -16.99 -21.53 1.26
C ALA A 6 -17.31 -20.91 -0.11
N LEU A 7 -17.21 -21.71 -1.19
CA LEU A 7 -17.51 -21.27 -2.54
C LEU A 7 -19.00 -20.89 -2.72
N ALA A 8 -19.91 -21.68 -2.14
CA ALA A 8 -21.33 -21.36 -2.14
C ALA A 8 -21.64 -20.09 -1.34
N GLY A 9 -20.93 -19.84 -0.23
CA GLY A 9 -21.03 -18.61 0.55
C GLY A 9 -20.57 -17.37 -0.23
N VAL A 10 -19.45 -17.47 -0.95
CA VAL A 10 -18.94 -16.40 -1.83
C VAL A 10 -19.93 -16.10 -2.97
N ALA A 11 -20.48 -17.13 -3.61
CA ALA A 11 -21.47 -16.97 -4.68
C ALA A 11 -22.77 -16.31 -4.18
N ALA A 12 -23.24 -16.66 -2.98
CA ALA A 12 -24.41 -16.02 -2.38
C ALA A 12 -24.16 -14.53 -2.05
N LEU A 13 -22.97 -14.18 -1.57
CA LEU A 13 -22.59 -12.78 -1.32
C LEU A 13 -22.50 -11.95 -2.61
N ALA A 14 -22.08 -12.56 -3.72
CA ALA A 14 -22.01 -11.88 -5.03
C ALA A 14 -23.39 -11.62 -5.66
N SER A 15 -24.46 -12.18 -5.11
CA SER A 15 -25.82 -12.13 -5.67
C SER A 15 -26.60 -10.85 -5.30
N PHE A 16 -26.09 -10.02 -4.38
CA PHE A 16 -26.74 -8.80 -3.92
C PHE A 16 -26.25 -7.59 -4.71
N THR A 17 -26.77 -7.36 -5.92
CA THR A 17 -26.42 -6.16 -6.69
C THR A 17 -27.67 -5.42 -7.16
N ALA A 18 -28.05 -4.41 -6.40
CA ALA A 18 -28.69 -3.23 -6.97
C ALA A 18 -27.58 -2.19 -7.11
N ALA A 19 -27.26 -1.80 -8.34
CA ALA A 19 -26.27 -0.76 -8.61
C ALA A 19 -26.87 0.60 -8.23
N HIS A 20 -26.73 1.00 -6.98
CA HIS A 20 -27.05 2.34 -6.53
C HIS A 20 -25.86 3.25 -6.84
N ALA A 21 -26.11 4.37 -7.50
CA ALA A 21 -25.08 5.40 -7.70
C ALA A 21 -24.62 5.95 -6.33
N GLN A 22 -23.38 6.39 -6.25
CA GLN A 22 -22.88 7.12 -5.08
C GLN A 22 -23.76 8.35 -4.82
N SER A 23 -24.07 8.61 -3.55
CA SER A 23 -24.96 9.70 -3.13
C SER A 23 -24.39 10.38 -1.89
N ALA A 24 -24.66 11.66 -1.72
CA ALA A 24 -24.25 12.44 -0.55
C ALA A 24 -24.72 11.77 0.75
N ASN A 25 -23.89 11.91 1.79
CA ASN A 25 -24.09 11.33 3.12
C ASN A 25 -24.08 9.79 3.18
N THR A 26 -23.42 9.11 2.25
CA THR A 26 -23.26 7.66 2.28
C THR A 26 -21.82 7.24 2.63
N PHE A 27 -21.69 6.15 3.39
CA PHE A 27 -20.41 5.49 3.66
C PHE A 27 -20.18 4.34 2.69
N TYR A 28 -18.93 4.15 2.28
CA TYR A 28 -18.51 2.98 1.53
C TYR A 28 -17.29 2.32 2.19
N VAL A 29 -17.18 1.01 1.97
CA VAL A 29 -16.04 0.21 2.38
C VAL A 29 -15.65 -0.66 1.20
N THR A 30 -14.40 -0.58 0.79
CA THR A 30 -13.84 -1.38 -0.30
C THR A 30 -12.60 -2.14 0.18
N THR A 31 -12.24 -3.20 -0.55
CA THR A 31 -11.00 -3.93 -0.34
C THR A 31 -10.30 -4.14 -1.67
N GLY A 32 -8.98 -4.14 -1.66
CA GLY A 32 -8.18 -4.29 -2.87
C GLY A 32 -6.70 -4.51 -2.59
N TRP A 33 -5.91 -4.37 -3.64
CA TRP A 33 -4.45 -4.44 -3.59
C TRP A 33 -3.87 -3.05 -3.77
N PHE A 34 -3.01 -2.63 -2.84
CA PHE A 34 -2.19 -1.44 -3.01
C PHE A 34 -0.90 -1.83 -3.72
N HIS A 35 -0.63 -1.20 -4.86
CA HIS A 35 0.61 -1.33 -5.61
C HIS A 35 1.47 -0.08 -5.41
N PHE A 36 2.61 -0.22 -4.74
CA PHE A 36 3.54 0.87 -4.49
C PHE A 36 4.68 0.86 -5.51
N THR A 37 4.88 2.00 -6.18
CA THR A 37 5.97 2.22 -7.13
C THR A 37 6.77 3.45 -6.72
N PRO A 38 7.75 3.31 -5.79
CA PRO A 38 8.60 4.42 -5.39
C PRO A 38 9.29 5.07 -6.60
N GLN A 39 9.43 6.39 -6.58
CA GLN A 39 10.31 7.15 -7.49
C GLN A 39 11.50 7.58 -6.65
N ASP A 40 12.47 6.68 -6.52
CA ASP A 40 13.54 6.76 -5.54
C ASP A 40 14.80 7.45 -6.07
N THR A 41 15.48 8.11 -5.14
CA THR A 41 16.84 8.63 -5.30
C THR A 41 17.52 8.46 -3.96
N SER A 42 18.82 8.18 -3.95
CA SER A 42 19.58 7.92 -2.73
C SER A 42 20.86 8.72 -2.72
N ASP A 43 21.26 9.13 -1.52
CA ASP A 43 22.59 9.67 -1.28
C ASP A 43 23.62 8.54 -1.31
N PRO A 44 24.89 8.81 -1.68
CA PRO A 44 25.94 7.82 -1.61
C PRO A 44 26.17 7.30 -0.18
N LEU A 45 26.65 6.07 -0.07
CA LEU A 45 26.95 5.40 1.20
C LEU A 45 27.93 6.23 2.03
N LYS A 46 27.52 6.57 3.26
CA LYS A 46 28.34 7.31 4.21
C LYS A 46 28.89 6.40 5.31
N ILE A 47 30.19 6.51 5.56
CA ILE A 47 30.88 5.95 6.70
C ILE A 47 31.14 7.09 7.67
N ASP A 48 30.37 7.14 8.75
CA ASP A 48 30.52 8.22 9.74
C ASP A 48 31.71 7.95 10.68
N SER A 49 31.97 6.70 11.05
CA SER A 49 33.03 6.32 12.01
C SER A 49 33.61 4.93 11.75
N VAL A 50 34.90 4.78 12.00
CA VAL A 50 35.62 3.49 11.96
C VAL A 50 36.34 3.31 13.29
N GLY A 51 36.03 2.23 14.03
CA GLY A 51 36.66 1.96 15.32
C GLY A 51 36.42 3.06 16.37
N GLY A 52 35.31 3.80 16.29
CA GLY A 52 34.97 4.89 17.21
C GLY A 52 35.60 6.25 16.85
N THR A 53 36.44 6.33 15.82
CA THR A 53 36.97 7.60 15.30
C THR A 53 36.12 8.09 14.13
N PRO A 54 35.59 9.32 14.16
CA PRO A 54 34.79 9.85 13.07
C PRO A 54 35.63 10.06 11.80
N VAL A 55 35.13 9.60 10.66
CA VAL A 55 35.80 9.72 9.34
C VAL A 55 34.94 10.43 8.29
N ASN A 56 33.61 10.47 8.45
CA ASN A 56 32.66 11.21 7.59
C ASN A 56 32.93 11.07 6.09
N LEU A 57 33.12 9.84 5.61
CA LEU A 57 33.49 9.54 4.23
C LEU A 57 32.25 9.13 3.42
N ALA A 58 31.99 9.80 2.30
CA ALA A 58 31.01 9.34 1.31
C ALA A 58 31.72 8.52 0.22
N ILE A 59 31.19 7.33 -0.08
CA ILE A 59 31.73 6.47 -1.13
C ILE A 59 31.06 6.85 -2.47
N PRO A 60 31.81 7.39 -3.44
CA PRO A 60 31.24 7.75 -4.74
C PRO A 60 30.72 6.51 -5.46
N ASP A 61 29.78 6.73 -6.39
CA ASP A 61 29.17 5.69 -7.22
C ASP A 61 28.47 4.57 -6.43
N THR A 62 28.05 4.87 -5.20
CA THR A 62 27.18 3.99 -4.40
C THR A 62 25.79 4.61 -4.22
N GLY A 63 24.79 3.77 -3.98
CA GLY A 63 23.41 4.16 -3.70
C GLY A 63 22.56 2.97 -3.30
N ALA A 64 21.40 3.26 -2.71
CA ALA A 64 20.37 2.26 -2.43
C ALA A 64 19.13 2.54 -3.27
N SER A 65 18.49 1.49 -3.74
CA SER A 65 17.21 1.57 -4.44
C SER A 65 16.13 0.75 -3.74
N VAL A 66 14.89 1.21 -3.85
CA VAL A 66 13.72 0.56 -3.25
C VAL A 66 12.81 0.03 -4.36
N GLY A 67 12.54 -1.27 -4.32
CA GLY A 67 11.66 -1.93 -5.29
C GLY A 67 10.18 -1.60 -5.10
N THR A 68 9.35 -2.20 -5.95
CA THR A 68 7.88 -2.16 -5.83
C THR A 68 7.38 -3.10 -4.75
N ALA A 69 6.19 -2.82 -4.20
CA ALA A 69 5.55 -3.73 -3.26
C ALA A 69 4.02 -3.77 -3.42
N ASP A 70 3.44 -4.94 -3.22
CA ASP A 70 1.99 -5.15 -3.21
C ASP A 70 1.51 -5.56 -1.81
N THR A 71 0.38 -5.01 -1.35
CA THR A 71 -0.24 -5.40 -0.08
C THR A 71 -1.76 -5.30 -0.10
N VAL A 72 -2.43 -6.04 0.78
CA VAL A 72 -3.89 -5.94 0.96
C VAL A 72 -4.23 -4.61 1.62
N GLY A 73 -5.20 -3.92 1.04
CA GLY A 73 -5.76 -2.67 1.53
C GLY A 73 -7.27 -2.74 1.77
N LEU A 74 -7.72 -1.86 2.66
CA LEU A 74 -9.11 -1.50 2.89
C LEU A 74 -9.23 0.02 2.77
N SER A 75 -10.24 0.47 2.04
CA SER A 75 -10.54 1.89 1.88
C SER A 75 -11.89 2.19 2.53
N LEU A 76 -11.89 3.16 3.43
CA LEU A 76 -13.04 3.60 4.21
C LEU A 76 -13.39 5.01 3.78
N GLY A 77 -14.52 5.21 3.11
CA GLY A 77 -14.88 6.52 2.59
C GLY A 77 -16.26 7.00 2.98
N TYR A 78 -16.41 8.32 2.96
CA TYR A 78 -17.66 9.02 3.23
C TYR A 78 -17.89 10.12 2.19
N PHE A 79 -19.00 10.02 1.46
CA PHE A 79 -19.43 11.04 0.51
C PHE A 79 -20.02 12.24 1.27
N ILE A 80 -19.26 13.33 1.33
CA ILE A 80 -19.72 14.61 1.89
C ILE A 80 -20.78 15.21 0.96
N THR A 81 -20.58 15.06 -0.36
CA THR A 81 -21.54 15.39 -1.42
C THR A 81 -21.49 14.32 -2.51
N ASP A 82 -22.33 14.42 -3.54
CA ASP A 82 -22.31 13.51 -4.69
C ASP A 82 -20.98 13.53 -5.49
N HIS A 83 -20.11 14.52 -5.25
CA HIS A 83 -18.85 14.75 -6.00
C HIS A 83 -17.61 14.88 -5.11
N LEU A 84 -17.77 14.90 -3.79
CA LEU A 84 -16.67 15.07 -2.84
C LEU A 84 -16.80 14.04 -1.73
N ALA A 85 -15.72 13.28 -1.53
CA ALA A 85 -15.60 12.31 -0.46
C ALA A 85 -14.33 12.56 0.35
N THR A 86 -14.34 12.08 1.58
CA THR A 86 -13.12 11.87 2.38
C THR A 86 -12.89 10.37 2.51
N GLU A 87 -11.63 9.96 2.49
CA GLU A 87 -11.24 8.55 2.47
C GLU A 87 -10.05 8.30 3.38
N ALA A 88 -10.08 7.16 4.07
CA ALA A 88 -8.99 6.65 4.87
C ALA A 88 -8.59 5.27 4.34
N GLU A 89 -7.31 5.13 4.03
CA GLU A 89 -6.71 3.89 3.54
C GLU A 89 -5.97 3.20 4.69
N VAL A 90 -6.27 1.92 4.93
CA VAL A 90 -5.58 1.10 5.92
C VAL A 90 -5.22 -0.25 5.31
N GLY A 91 -4.12 -0.86 5.73
CA GLY A 91 -3.67 -2.10 5.13
C GLY A 91 -2.60 -2.80 5.95
N ILE A 92 -2.19 -3.97 5.47
CA ILE A 92 -1.04 -4.68 6.04
C ILE A 92 0.24 -3.96 5.61
N PRO A 93 1.22 -3.72 6.49
CA PRO A 93 2.48 -3.08 6.10
C PRO A 93 3.16 -3.84 4.94
N PRO A 94 3.43 -3.18 3.80
CA PRO A 94 4.08 -3.82 2.66
C PRO A 94 5.53 -4.19 2.98
N LYS A 95 6.07 -5.16 2.25
CA LYS A 95 7.48 -5.54 2.31
C LYS A 95 8.16 -5.03 1.05
N PHE A 96 9.19 -4.21 1.22
CA PHE A 96 9.98 -3.68 0.12
C PHE A 96 11.32 -4.40 0.04
N ASP A 97 11.72 -4.77 -1.17
CA ASP A 97 13.08 -5.22 -1.46
C ASP A 97 13.98 -4.01 -1.66
N ILE A 98 15.15 -4.03 -1.03
CA ILE A 98 16.16 -2.97 -1.14
C ILE A 98 17.38 -3.56 -1.85
N SER A 99 17.81 -2.91 -2.92
CA SER A 99 19.06 -3.22 -3.62
C SER A 99 20.08 -2.11 -3.39
N GLY A 100 21.36 -2.47 -3.46
CA GLY A 100 22.46 -1.51 -3.42
C GLY A 100 23.34 -1.69 -4.65
N GLY A 101 23.91 -0.59 -5.12
CA GLY A 101 24.85 -0.52 -6.24
C GLY A 101 25.88 0.55 -5.97
#